data_AF-M3XDV0-F1
#
_entry.id   AF-M3XDV0-F1
#
_cell.length_a   1.000
_cell.length_b   1.000
_cell.length_c   1.000
_cell.angle_alpha   90.00
_cell.angle_beta   90.00
_cell.angle_gamma   90.00
#
_symmetry.space_group_name_H-M   'P 1'
#
loop_
_entity.id
_entity.type
_entity.pdbx_description
1 polymer ?
#
loop_
_entity_poly.entity_id
_entity_poly.type
_entity_poly.pdbx_seq_one_letter_code
_entity_poly.pdbx_strand_id
1 'polypeptide(L)'
;MPWEQESELTKRDKAARVIQRAWKRFLNVTVFQHFKRLIDLRRRGEPRQIVRYINPKEAELLDAAAGIHVRFRLGGVKFPPDIYYKIFTHRPIEDLCANSPRDYTKLPAKYTSHIKSDNLQEEDHRGWYHRIENNGWRLVSDTFWVSPENVEVGDKKESEFHFSKLKRRQDMEKKRKIRKIEWMRKMYYTGSLEARSTNAKTLGLIHTATKGLMRAVEIGGIDSVMEWEVDEVLNWTNTLNFDEYIANWKEIATSNSSANFKSFPFEQARKRGYDCADISEEKLGIPEDTLDGSFYEKPNFPRLSPDLTYGV
;
A
#
# COMPACT_ATOMS: atom_id res chain seq x y z
N MET A 1 -26.64 -50.40 -34.42
CA MET A 1 -25.65 -51.05 -33.53
C MET A 1 -25.45 -50.19 -32.28
N PRO A 2 -25.39 -50.74 -31.05
CA PRO A 2 -25.29 -49.94 -29.81
C PRO A 2 -24.09 -48.95 -29.78
N TRP A 3 -23.00 -49.34 -30.43
CA TRP A 3 -21.74 -48.60 -30.54
C TRP A 3 -21.86 -47.25 -31.29
N GLU A 4 -22.80 -47.13 -32.23
CA GLU A 4 -23.04 -45.88 -32.98
C GLU A 4 -23.78 -44.85 -32.12
N GLN A 5 -24.71 -45.30 -31.27
CA GLN A 5 -25.41 -44.44 -30.32
C GLN A 5 -24.47 -43.92 -29.23
N GLU A 6 -23.55 -44.74 -28.73
CA GLU A 6 -22.51 -44.30 -27.80
C GLU A 6 -21.57 -43.26 -28.44
N SER A 7 -21.16 -43.47 -29.70
CA SER A 7 -20.35 -42.51 -30.45
C SER A 7 -21.04 -41.15 -30.58
N GLU A 8 -22.32 -41.13 -30.96
CA GLU A 8 -23.11 -39.88 -31.06
C GLU A 8 -23.31 -39.20 -29.71
N LEU A 9 -23.54 -39.95 -28.62
CA LEU A 9 -23.60 -39.40 -27.26
C LEU A 9 -22.28 -38.75 -26.87
N THR A 10 -21.13 -39.38 -27.13
CA THR A 10 -19.83 -38.77 -26.81
C THR A 10 -19.55 -37.50 -27.63
N LYS A 11 -20.02 -37.43 -28.88
CA LYS A 11 -19.93 -36.21 -29.70
C LYS A 11 -20.79 -35.08 -29.12
N ARG A 12 -22.01 -35.39 -28.69
CA ARG A 12 -22.90 -34.43 -28.01
C ARG A 12 -22.32 -33.96 -26.69
N ASP A 13 -21.72 -34.84 -25.90
CA ASP A 13 -21.05 -34.49 -24.65
C ASP A 13 -19.82 -33.60 -24.89
N LYS A 14 -19.04 -33.87 -25.94
CA LYS A 14 -17.94 -33.00 -26.36
C LYS A 14 -18.45 -31.61 -26.74
N ALA A 15 -19.51 -31.53 -27.54
CA ALA A 15 -20.12 -30.26 -27.93
C ALA A 15 -20.68 -29.50 -26.71
N ALA A 16 -21.39 -30.17 -25.81
CA ALA A 16 -21.91 -29.61 -24.58
C ALA A 16 -20.79 -29.07 -23.68
N ARG A 17 -19.67 -29.81 -23.54
CA ARG A 17 -18.49 -29.34 -22.79
C ARG A 17 -17.88 -28.08 -23.41
N VAL A 18 -17.85 -27.97 -24.74
CA VAL A 18 -17.36 -26.75 -25.41
C VAL A 18 -18.27 -25.56 -25.09
N ILE A 19 -19.59 -25.73 -25.19
CA ILE A 19 -20.57 -24.69 -24.86
C ILE A 19 -20.46 -24.29 -23.39
N GLN A 20 -20.40 -25.25 -22.47
CA GLN A 20 -20.25 -24.99 -21.03
C GLN A 20 -18.92 -24.29 -20.71
N ARG A 21 -17.82 -24.66 -21.36
CA ARG A 21 -16.53 -23.97 -21.20
C ARG A 21 -16.60 -22.53 -21.71
N ALA A 22 -17.24 -22.30 -22.86
CA ALA A 22 -17.44 -20.97 -23.42
C ALA A 22 -18.29 -20.11 -22.48
N TRP A 23 -19.38 -20.66 -21.94
CA TRP A 23 -20.25 -19.99 -20.97
C TRP A 23 -19.51 -19.66 -19.67
N LYS A 24 -18.79 -20.62 -19.09
CA LYS A 24 -17.95 -20.39 -17.90
C LYS A 24 -16.88 -19.32 -18.14
N ARG A 25 -16.24 -19.33 -19.32
CA ARG A 25 -15.26 -18.31 -19.70
C ARG A 25 -15.92 -16.93 -19.78
N PHE A 26 -17.09 -16.83 -20.40
CA PHE A 26 -17.85 -15.58 -20.46
C PHE A 26 -18.16 -15.07 -19.06
N LEU A 27 -18.73 -15.91 -18.19
CA LEU A 27 -19.00 -15.55 -16.79
C LEU A 27 -17.74 -15.09 -16.07
N ASN A 28 -16.65 -15.85 -16.14
CA ASN A 28 -15.40 -15.48 -15.48
C ASN A 28 -14.84 -14.14 -15.98
N VAL A 29 -14.91 -13.88 -17.28
CA VAL A 29 -14.51 -12.59 -17.87
C VAL A 29 -15.40 -11.46 -17.37
N THR A 30 -16.72 -11.66 -17.31
CA THR A 30 -17.66 -10.63 -16.82
C THR A 30 -17.43 -10.30 -15.35
N VAL A 31 -17.24 -11.32 -14.50
CA VAL A 31 -16.94 -11.16 -13.07
C VAL A 31 -15.60 -10.44 -12.88
N PHE A 32 -14.57 -10.83 -13.63
CA PHE A 32 -13.27 -10.14 -13.57
C PHE A 32 -13.36 -8.68 -14.03
N GLN A 33 -14.11 -8.39 -15.09
CA GLN A 33 -14.34 -7.02 -15.55
C GLN A 33 -15.07 -6.18 -14.51
N HIS A 34 -16.04 -6.77 -13.79
CA HIS A 34 -16.71 -6.10 -12.68
C HIS A 34 -15.72 -5.74 -11.57
N PHE A 35 -14.93 -6.70 -11.08
CA PHE A 35 -13.90 -6.44 -10.07
C PHE A 35 -12.88 -5.40 -10.53
N LYS A 36 -12.42 -5.50 -11.79
CA LYS A 36 -11.49 -4.54 -12.38
C LYS A 36 -12.07 -3.12 -12.36
N ARG A 37 -13.34 -2.94 -12.74
CA ARG A 37 -14.00 -1.63 -12.72
C ARG A 37 -14.20 -1.10 -11.31
N LEU A 38 -14.53 -1.98 -10.36
CA LEU A 38 -14.71 -1.63 -8.95
C LEU A 38 -13.43 -1.05 -8.35
N ILE A 39 -12.28 -1.68 -8.63
CA ILE A 39 -11.00 -1.22 -8.10
C ILE A 39 -10.30 -0.16 -8.96
N ASP A 40 -10.81 0.20 -10.14
CA ASP A 40 -10.18 1.20 -11.03
C ASP A 40 -10.41 2.64 -10.52
N LEU A 41 -9.98 2.86 -9.28
CA LEU A 41 -9.87 4.15 -8.63
C LEU A 41 -8.52 4.72 -9.06
N ARG A 42 -8.55 5.69 -9.99
CA ARG A 42 -7.33 6.41 -10.42
C ARG A 42 -7.18 7.68 -9.60
N ARG A 43 -6.65 7.56 -8.38
CA ARG A 43 -6.48 8.66 -7.42
C ARG A 43 -7.80 9.38 -7.10
N ARG A 44 -8.89 8.62 -7.04
CA ARG A 44 -10.24 9.13 -6.73
C ARG A 44 -10.69 8.60 -5.38
N GLY A 45 -11.52 9.40 -4.71
CA GLY A 45 -12.07 9.07 -3.39
C GLY A 45 -11.14 9.38 -2.24
N GLU A 46 -11.73 9.79 -1.12
CA GLU A 46 -11.01 10.04 0.13
C GLU A 46 -10.64 8.71 0.80
N PRO A 47 -9.37 8.49 1.17
CA PRO A 47 -8.92 7.22 1.75
C PRO A 47 -9.67 6.90 3.04
N ARG A 48 -9.97 7.91 3.88
CA ARG A 48 -10.71 7.74 5.12
C ARG A 48 -12.14 7.23 4.89
N GLN A 49 -12.84 7.80 3.91
CA GLN A 49 -14.20 7.35 3.57
C GLN A 49 -14.21 5.92 3.04
N ILE A 50 -13.27 5.59 2.14
CA ILE A 50 -13.17 4.25 1.57
C ILE A 50 -12.90 3.22 2.66
N VAL A 51 -11.91 3.49 3.53
CA VAL A 51 -11.56 2.56 4.61
C VAL A 51 -12.66 2.50 5.66
N ARG A 52 -13.44 3.56 5.88
CA ARG A 52 -14.58 3.54 6.81
C ARG A 52 -15.62 2.47 6.45
N TYR A 53 -15.82 2.19 5.16
CA TYR A 53 -16.71 1.12 4.70
C TYR A 53 -16.11 -0.28 4.84
N ILE A 54 -14.78 -0.40 4.91
CA ILE A 54 -14.08 -1.68 4.99
C ILE A 54 -13.78 -2.02 6.46
N ASN A 55 -13.10 -1.11 7.16
CA ASN A 55 -12.74 -1.22 8.56
C ASN A 55 -12.85 0.17 9.23
N PRO A 56 -13.90 0.42 10.02
CA PRO A 56 -14.12 1.72 10.64
C PRO A 56 -13.04 2.08 11.66
N LYS A 57 -12.47 1.09 12.36
CA LYS A 57 -11.41 1.32 13.36
C LYS A 57 -10.12 1.82 12.71
N GLU A 58 -9.75 1.23 11.58
CA GLU A 58 -8.58 1.71 10.83
C GLU A 58 -8.82 3.10 10.25
N ALA A 59 -10.04 3.40 9.81
CA ALA A 59 -10.39 4.70 9.26
C ALA A 59 -10.24 5.85 10.26
N GLU A 60 -10.44 5.59 11.56
CA GLU A 60 -10.23 6.57 12.62
C GLU A 60 -8.75 6.94 12.81
N LEU A 61 -7.85 6.01 12.53
CA LEU A 61 -6.40 6.23 12.61
C LEU A 61 -5.84 6.97 11.39
N LEU A 62 -6.64 7.17 10.34
CA LEU A 62 -6.20 7.83 9.12
C LEU A 62 -6.19 9.34 9.27
N ASP A 63 -4.98 9.91 9.34
CA ASP A 63 -4.76 11.34 9.41
C ASP A 63 -4.49 11.97 8.02
N ALA A 64 -5.03 13.16 7.81
CA ALA A 64 -4.72 14.02 6.66
C ALA A 64 -3.24 14.44 6.67
N ALA A 65 -2.65 14.63 7.86
CA ALA A 65 -1.26 15.04 7.97
C ALA A 65 -0.26 13.93 7.63
N ALA A 66 -0.66 12.67 7.52
CA ALA A 66 0.23 11.60 7.07
C ALA A 66 0.31 11.48 5.53
N GLY A 67 -0.57 12.16 4.78
CA GLY A 67 -0.62 12.06 3.32
C GLY A 67 -0.84 10.63 2.84
N ILE A 68 -1.89 10.00 3.35
CA ILE A 68 -2.18 8.59 3.21
C ILE A 68 -2.90 8.32 1.89
N HIS A 69 -2.56 7.23 1.22
CA HIS A 69 -3.39 6.67 0.16
C HIS A 69 -3.56 5.17 0.37
N VAL A 70 -4.67 4.63 -0.14
CA VAL A 70 -5.03 3.22 -0.04
C VAL A 70 -4.95 2.64 -1.43
N ARG A 71 -4.29 1.50 -1.57
CA ARG A 71 -4.20 0.77 -2.83
C ARG A 71 -4.89 -0.57 -2.73
N PHE A 72 -5.60 -0.95 -3.78
CA PHE A 72 -6.27 -2.23 -3.93
C PHE A 72 -5.52 -3.16 -4.88
N ARG A 73 -5.59 -4.47 -4.62
CA ARG A 73 -5.16 -5.52 -5.53
C ARG A 73 -6.19 -6.63 -5.59
N LEU A 74 -6.28 -7.29 -6.73
CA LEU A 74 -6.95 -8.59 -6.85
C LEU A 74 -5.92 -9.68 -6.53
N GLY A 75 -6.30 -10.63 -5.68
CA GLY A 75 -5.48 -11.77 -5.32
C GLY A 75 -6.36 -12.98 -5.03
N GLY A 76 -5.77 -14.03 -4.47
CA GLY A 76 -6.48 -15.27 -4.14
C GLY A 76 -6.05 -16.45 -5.01
N VAL A 77 -6.14 -17.64 -4.42
CA VAL A 77 -5.77 -18.91 -5.06
C VAL A 77 -6.93 -19.54 -5.84
N LYS A 78 -8.17 -19.09 -5.60
CA LYS A 78 -9.39 -19.55 -6.25
C LYS A 78 -10.07 -18.39 -6.96
N PHE A 79 -10.84 -18.70 -8.00
CA PHE A 79 -11.69 -17.73 -8.70
C PHE A 79 -13.12 -17.83 -8.15
N PRO A 80 -13.86 -16.73 -7.93
CA PRO A 80 -13.51 -15.33 -8.20
C PRO A 80 -12.37 -14.77 -7.32
N PRO A 81 -11.64 -13.73 -7.78
CA PRO A 81 -10.52 -13.18 -7.02
C PRO A 81 -11.01 -12.38 -5.80
N ASP A 82 -10.23 -12.45 -4.74
CA ASP A 82 -10.41 -11.67 -3.53
C ASP A 82 -9.78 -10.27 -3.67
N ILE A 83 -10.38 -9.27 -3.02
CA ILE A 83 -9.85 -7.91 -2.99
C ILE A 83 -9.01 -7.73 -1.74
N TYR A 84 -7.78 -7.26 -1.92
CA TYR A 84 -6.91 -6.87 -0.83
C TYR A 84 -6.60 -5.37 -0.89
N TYR A 85 -6.33 -4.77 0.26
CA TYR A 85 -5.92 -3.38 0.37
C TYR A 85 -4.62 -3.24 1.17
N LYS A 86 -3.89 -2.16 0.91
CA LYS A 86 -2.71 -1.75 1.68
C LYS A 86 -2.69 -0.23 1.79
N ILE A 87 -2.34 0.24 2.98
CA ILE A 87 -2.26 1.65 3.32
C ILE A 87 -0.81 2.11 3.12
N PHE A 88 -0.63 3.22 2.40
CA PHE A 88 0.65 3.81 2.09
C PHE A 88 0.68 5.27 2.54
N THR A 89 1.84 5.75 2.95
CA THR A 89 2.03 7.13 3.38
C THR A 89 3.01 7.84 2.45
N HIS A 90 2.67 9.04 2.00
CA HIS A 90 3.55 9.86 1.18
C HIS A 90 4.52 10.70 2.02
N ARG A 91 4.11 11.09 3.23
CA ARG A 91 4.99 11.87 4.10
C ARG A 91 6.02 10.96 4.76
N PRO A 92 7.26 11.47 4.98
CA PRO A 92 8.31 10.68 5.60
C PRO A 92 7.90 10.29 7.02
N ILE A 93 7.90 8.99 7.29
CA ILE A 93 7.75 8.43 8.63
C ILE A 93 9.11 7.89 9.03
N GLU A 94 9.63 8.38 10.16
CA GLU A 94 10.92 7.97 10.70
C GLU A 94 10.71 7.05 11.90
N ASP A 95 11.36 5.90 11.86
CA ASP A 95 11.47 5.01 13.00
C ASP A 95 12.71 5.41 13.81
N LEU A 96 12.48 6.01 14.98
CA LEU A 96 13.54 6.52 15.85
C LEU A 96 14.47 5.40 16.31
N CYS A 97 13.91 4.24 16.65
CA CYS A 97 14.66 3.09 17.13
C CYS A 97 15.50 2.44 16.02
N ALA A 98 15.13 2.65 14.76
CA ALA A 98 15.83 2.03 13.63
C ALA A 98 17.13 2.75 13.22
N ASN A 99 17.30 4.03 13.56
CA ASN A 99 18.51 4.78 13.18
C ASN A 99 19.72 4.45 14.08
N SER A 100 19.45 4.07 15.33
CA SER A 100 20.46 3.69 16.30
C SER A 100 19.94 2.51 17.11
N PRO A 101 20.03 1.28 16.58
CA PRO A 101 19.38 0.12 17.16
C PRO A 101 20.10 -0.39 18.41
N ARG A 102 20.86 0.46 19.13
CA ARG A 102 21.68 0.05 20.27
C ARG A 102 20.81 -0.35 21.46
N ASP A 103 21.28 -1.32 22.22
CA ASP A 103 20.69 -1.67 23.50
C ASP A 103 21.13 -0.63 24.55
N TYR A 104 20.33 0.42 24.73
CA TYR A 104 20.63 1.49 25.68
C TYR A 104 20.55 1.05 27.15
N THR A 105 20.03 -0.15 27.42
CA THR A 105 19.98 -0.70 28.78
C THR A 105 21.33 -1.27 29.22
N LYS A 106 22.16 -1.69 28.26
CA LYS A 106 23.53 -2.14 28.49
C LYS A 106 24.47 -0.98 28.23
N LEU A 107 24.80 -0.25 29.29
CA LEU A 107 25.88 0.74 29.19
C LEU A 107 27.19 -0.02 28.94
N PRO A 108 27.82 0.10 27.76
CA PRO A 108 29.16 -0.44 27.60
C PRO A 108 30.05 0.24 28.62
N ALA A 109 30.87 -0.53 29.33
CA ALA A 109 31.89 0.04 30.20
C ALA A 109 32.70 1.05 29.35
N LYS A 110 32.71 2.33 29.76
CA LYS A 110 33.44 3.37 29.05
C LYS A 110 34.92 2.97 29.04
N TYR A 111 35.42 2.44 27.92
CA TYR A 111 36.85 2.29 27.72
C TYR A 111 37.42 3.69 27.51
N THR A 112 37.98 4.27 28.58
CA THR A 112 38.70 5.55 28.56
C THR A 112 40.12 5.43 28.01
N SER A 113 40.38 4.46 27.13
CA SER A 113 41.71 4.28 26.56
C SER A 113 41.79 4.96 25.19
N HIS A 114 42.59 6.02 25.10
CA HIS A 114 43.01 6.66 23.84
C HIS A 114 43.91 5.77 22.95
N ILE A 115 44.02 4.48 23.26
CA ILE A 115 44.84 3.51 22.55
C ILE A 115 43.95 2.86 21.49
N LYS A 116 44.13 3.27 20.23
CA LYS A 116 43.55 2.58 19.07
C LYS A 116 44.22 1.21 18.93
N SER A 117 43.66 0.17 19.55
CA SER A 117 43.97 -1.20 19.14
C SER A 117 43.27 -1.47 17.81
N ASP A 118 44.01 -1.88 16.78
CA ASP A 118 43.53 -2.17 15.41
C ASP A 118 42.52 -3.33 15.30
N ASN A 119 42.16 -3.94 16.44
CA ASN A 119 41.18 -5.00 16.49
C ASN A 119 39.78 -4.38 16.61
N LEU A 120 39.08 -4.26 15.49
CA LEU A 120 37.64 -4.02 15.45
C LEU A 120 36.96 -5.16 16.22
N GLN A 121 36.64 -4.92 17.50
CA GLN A 121 35.83 -5.86 18.26
C GLN A 121 34.48 -5.99 17.56
N GLU A 122 34.07 -7.21 17.21
CA GLU A 122 32.72 -7.47 16.71
C GLU A 122 31.72 -7.01 17.78
N GLU A 123 30.95 -5.97 17.47
CA GLU A 123 29.92 -5.49 18.39
C GLU A 123 28.84 -6.58 18.54
N ASP A 124 28.47 -6.92 19.78
CA ASP A 124 27.40 -7.89 20.06
C ASP A 124 26.03 -7.31 19.63
N HIS A 125 25.58 -7.67 18.44
CA HIS A 125 24.33 -7.19 17.83
C HIS A 125 23.05 -7.84 18.42
N ARG A 126 23.15 -8.79 19.36
CA ARG A 126 22.00 -9.60 19.84
C ARG A 126 20.92 -8.81 20.58
N GLY A 127 21.26 -7.66 21.15
CA GLY A 127 20.32 -6.78 21.85
C GLY A 127 19.75 -5.66 20.99
N TRP A 128 20.09 -5.64 19.70
CA TRP A 128 19.73 -4.50 18.86
C TRP A 128 18.25 -4.46 18.51
N TYR A 129 17.72 -3.24 18.39
CA TYR A 129 16.36 -3.03 17.88
C TYR A 129 16.23 -3.66 16.49
N HIS A 130 15.29 -4.60 16.39
CA HIS A 130 14.97 -5.29 15.15
C HIS A 130 13.54 -4.94 14.74
N ARG A 131 13.41 -4.26 13.60
CA ARG A 131 12.11 -3.84 13.08
C ARG A 131 11.44 -4.98 12.33
N ILE A 132 10.28 -5.42 12.81
CA ILE A 132 9.43 -6.41 12.14
C ILE A 132 8.26 -5.67 11.47
N GLU A 133 8.26 -5.61 10.14
CA GLU A 133 7.17 -4.99 9.38
C GLU A 133 6.03 -6.00 9.10
N ASN A 134 5.00 -6.02 9.94
CA ASN A 134 3.76 -6.77 9.67
C ASN A 134 2.82 -6.02 8.70
N ASN A 135 3.37 -5.24 7.77
CA ASN A 135 2.60 -4.44 6.81
C ASN A 135 2.31 -5.23 5.53
N GLY A 136 1.63 -6.36 5.69
CA GLY A 136 1.12 -7.17 4.59
C GLY A 136 -0.07 -6.51 3.89
N TRP A 137 -0.50 -7.13 2.79
CA TRP A 137 -1.76 -6.77 2.15
C TRP A 137 -2.92 -7.42 2.92
N ARG A 138 -3.96 -6.64 3.26
CA ARG A 138 -5.10 -7.06 4.08
C ARG A 138 -6.29 -7.42 3.19
N LEU A 139 -7.03 -8.46 3.56
CA LEU A 139 -8.26 -8.84 2.85
C LEU A 139 -9.38 -7.83 3.13
N VAL A 140 -10.17 -7.47 2.12
CA VAL A 140 -11.44 -6.74 2.30
C VAL A 140 -12.50 -7.78 2.69
N SER A 141 -12.66 -8.05 3.99
CA SER A 141 -13.71 -8.94 4.50
C SER A 141 -14.95 -8.15 4.93
N ASP A 142 -16.13 -8.75 4.74
CA ASP A 142 -17.40 -8.21 5.24
C ASP A 142 -17.50 -8.32 6.78
N THR A 143 -16.86 -9.35 7.34
CA THR A 143 -16.72 -9.55 8.78
C THR A 143 -15.37 -9.02 9.26
N PHE A 144 -15.37 -7.80 9.80
CA PHE A 144 -14.18 -7.17 10.40
C PHE A 144 -13.80 -7.74 11.79
N TRP A 145 -14.61 -8.65 12.34
CA TRP A 145 -14.39 -9.29 13.65
C TRP A 145 -13.72 -10.66 13.57
N VAL A 146 -13.72 -11.30 12.40
CA VAL A 146 -13.12 -12.64 12.24
C VAL A 146 -11.62 -12.43 12.07
N SER A 147 -10.83 -12.91 13.04
CA SER A 147 -9.38 -12.96 12.93
C SER A 147 -9.00 -13.58 11.59
N PRO A 148 -8.12 -12.95 10.79
CA PRO A 148 -7.69 -13.49 9.50
C PRO A 148 -6.68 -14.63 9.72
N GLU A 149 -7.08 -15.64 10.47
CA GLU A 149 -6.36 -16.89 10.57
C GLU A 149 -6.70 -17.65 9.28
N ASN A 150 -5.74 -17.75 8.36
CA ASN A 150 -5.70 -18.63 7.17
C ASN A 150 -5.88 -18.04 5.76
N VAL A 151 -5.79 -16.73 5.51
CA VAL A 151 -5.76 -16.19 4.12
C VAL A 151 -4.62 -15.20 3.89
N GLU A 152 -3.42 -15.54 4.35
CA GLU A 152 -2.22 -14.78 4.01
C GLU A 152 -1.74 -15.15 2.60
N VAL A 153 -2.26 -14.46 1.57
CA VAL A 153 -1.68 -14.49 0.23
C VAL A 153 -0.47 -13.56 0.21
N GLY A 154 0.64 -14.09 0.69
CA GLY A 154 1.96 -13.49 0.59
C GLY A 154 2.99 -14.30 1.37
N ASP A 155 4.12 -14.61 0.74
CA ASP A 155 5.28 -15.11 1.46
C ASP A 155 5.58 -14.12 2.59
N LYS A 156 5.66 -14.60 3.84
CA LYS A 156 6.23 -13.87 4.97
C LYS A 156 7.74 -13.72 4.76
N LYS A 157 8.15 -13.10 3.65
CA LYS A 157 9.52 -12.68 3.46
C LYS A 157 9.70 -11.49 4.38
N GLU A 158 10.35 -11.77 5.50
CA GLU A 158 10.85 -10.75 6.39
C GLU A 158 11.68 -9.78 5.54
N SER A 159 11.21 -8.55 5.45
CA SER A 159 11.97 -7.50 4.79
C SER A 159 13.06 -7.04 5.74
N GLU A 160 14.30 -7.47 5.49
CA GLU A 160 15.45 -6.99 6.25
C GLU A 160 15.52 -5.45 6.20
N PHE A 161 15.47 -4.82 7.36
CA PHE A 161 15.58 -3.38 7.51
C PHE A 161 16.94 -3.02 8.08
N HIS A 162 17.83 -2.51 7.23
CA HIS A 162 19.14 -2.05 7.68
C HIS A 162 19.06 -0.68 8.38
N PHE A 163 19.76 -0.50 9.50
CA PHE A 163 19.73 0.76 10.27
C PHE A 163 20.19 1.97 9.44
N SER A 164 21.33 1.85 8.75
CA SER A 164 21.88 2.91 7.89
C SER A 164 20.96 3.25 6.71
N LYS A 165 20.56 4.53 6.62
CA LYS A 165 19.76 5.08 5.51
C LYS A 165 20.48 4.99 4.17
N LEU A 166 21.80 5.17 4.16
CA LEU A 166 22.62 5.10 2.96
C LEU A 166 22.53 3.70 2.35
N LYS A 167 22.75 2.67 3.17
CA LYS A 167 22.70 1.26 2.74
C LYS A 167 21.30 0.88 2.25
N ARG A 168 20.24 1.33 2.95
CA ARG A 168 18.86 1.15 2.47
C ARG A 168 18.61 1.77 1.10
N ARG A 169 19.13 2.98 0.85
CA ARG A 169 19.02 3.64 -0.46
C ARG A 169 19.73 2.84 -1.55
N GLN A 170 20.96 2.41 -1.28
CA GLN A 170 21.73 1.55 -2.17
C GLN A 170 21.02 0.21 -2.44
N ASP A 171 20.45 -0.43 -1.43
CA ASP A 171 19.72 -1.69 -1.57
C ASP A 171 18.43 -1.51 -2.38
N MET A 172 17.74 -0.38 -2.24
CA MET A 172 16.59 -0.03 -3.08
C MET A 172 16.98 0.18 -4.54
N GLU A 173 18.09 0.88 -4.79
CA GLU A 173 18.64 1.09 -6.14
C GLU A 173 19.07 -0.23 -6.79
N LYS A 174 19.78 -1.09 -6.04
CA LYS A 174 20.11 -2.46 -6.47
C LYS A 174 18.86 -3.26 -6.83
N LYS A 175 17.83 -3.25 -5.97
CA LYS A 175 16.55 -3.93 -6.25
C LYS A 175 15.84 -3.36 -7.48
N ARG A 176 15.94 -2.04 -7.72
CA ARG A 176 15.40 -1.40 -8.93
C ARG A 176 16.14 -1.88 -10.17
N LYS A 177 17.47 -1.87 -10.14
CA LYS A 177 18.34 -2.37 -11.20
C LYS A 177 18.02 -3.84 -11.54
N ILE A 178 17.94 -4.71 -10.54
CA ILE A 178 17.59 -6.13 -10.73
C ILE A 178 16.25 -6.28 -11.44
N ARG A 179 15.20 -5.59 -10.96
CA ARG A 179 13.87 -5.64 -11.57
C ARG A 179 13.85 -5.11 -13.00
N LYS A 180 14.64 -4.07 -13.29
CA LYS A 180 14.77 -3.48 -14.63
C LYS A 180 15.39 -4.47 -15.60
N ILE A 181 16.46 -5.16 -15.18
CA ILE A 181 17.13 -6.20 -15.97
C ILE A 181 16.21 -7.40 -16.16
N GLU A 182 15.53 -7.87 -15.12
CA GLU A 182 14.56 -8.98 -15.22
C GLU A 182 13.40 -8.64 -16.16
N TRP A 183 12.91 -7.39 -16.10
CA TRP A 183 11.86 -6.91 -17.00
C TRP A 183 12.34 -6.90 -18.45
N MET A 184 13.53 -6.35 -18.73
CA MET A 184 14.14 -6.38 -20.07
C MET A 184 14.34 -7.81 -20.56
N ARG A 185 14.85 -8.70 -19.71
CA ARG A 185 15.05 -10.12 -20.01
C ARG A 185 13.74 -10.80 -20.39
N LYS A 186 12.67 -10.55 -19.63
CA LYS A 186 11.34 -11.08 -19.93
C LYS A 186 10.84 -10.58 -21.29
N MET A 187 10.94 -9.28 -21.53
CA MET A 187 10.51 -8.67 -22.80
C MET A 187 11.26 -9.22 -24.01
N TYR A 188 12.56 -9.52 -23.85
CA TYR A 188 13.38 -10.12 -24.90
C TYR A 188 12.91 -11.53 -25.26
N TYR A 189 12.71 -12.42 -24.28
CA TYR A 189 12.25 -13.78 -24.58
C TYR A 189 10.79 -13.85 -25.03
N THR A 190 9.94 -12.90 -24.61
CA THR A 190 8.57 -12.81 -25.14
C THR A 190 8.51 -12.24 -26.56
N GLY A 191 9.64 -11.79 -27.12
CA GLY A 191 9.72 -11.22 -28.46
C GLY A 191 9.04 -9.86 -28.58
N SER A 192 8.86 -9.13 -27.47
CA SER A 192 8.13 -7.85 -27.43
C SER A 192 9.06 -6.63 -27.43
N LEU A 193 10.36 -6.83 -27.63
CA LEU A 193 11.34 -5.74 -27.79
C LEU A 193 11.33 -5.29 -29.25
N GLU A 194 10.83 -4.09 -29.52
CA GLU A 194 10.75 -3.51 -30.87
C GLU A 194 11.66 -2.28 -30.98
N ALA A 195 12.76 -2.43 -31.71
CA ALA A 195 13.69 -1.31 -31.92
C ALA A 195 13.03 -0.15 -32.68
N ARG A 196 13.27 1.08 -32.19
CA ARG A 196 12.62 2.30 -32.71
C ARG A 196 13.07 2.68 -34.13
N SER A 197 14.22 2.18 -34.59
CA SER A 197 14.82 2.61 -35.85
C SER A 197 14.24 1.88 -37.06
N THR A 198 13.94 2.61 -38.13
CA THR A 198 13.54 2.05 -39.44
C THR A 198 14.71 1.52 -40.27
N ASN A 199 15.95 1.84 -39.90
CA ASN A 199 17.16 1.46 -40.64
C ASN A 199 17.62 0.04 -40.31
N ALA A 200 17.70 -0.84 -41.32
CA ALA A 200 18.11 -2.24 -41.17
C ALA A 200 19.49 -2.44 -40.52
N LYS A 201 20.47 -1.56 -40.80
CA LYS A 201 21.80 -1.61 -40.17
C LYS A 201 21.74 -1.28 -38.68
N THR A 202 20.97 -0.25 -38.31
CA THR A 202 20.77 0.17 -36.91
C THR A 202 20.01 -0.90 -36.13
N LEU A 203 19.01 -1.54 -36.74
CA LEU A 203 18.31 -2.68 -36.17
C LEU A 203 19.25 -3.85 -35.84
N GLY A 204 20.17 -4.18 -36.75
CA GLY A 204 21.17 -5.22 -36.52
C GLY A 204 22.12 -4.91 -35.36
N LEU A 205 22.56 -3.65 -35.23
CA LEU A 205 23.40 -3.21 -34.12
C LEU A 205 22.66 -3.29 -32.78
N ILE A 206 21.42 -2.80 -32.74
CA ILE A 206 20.58 -2.84 -31.53
C ILE A 206 20.32 -4.29 -31.08
N HIS A 207 20.00 -5.17 -32.02
CA HIS A 207 19.79 -6.60 -31.73
C HIS A 207 21.08 -7.26 -31.20
N THR A 208 22.22 -6.93 -31.81
CA THR A 208 23.53 -7.45 -31.38
C THR A 208 23.90 -6.97 -29.98
N ALA A 209 23.71 -5.67 -29.69
CA ALA A 209 23.94 -5.08 -28.38
C ALA A 209 23.02 -5.71 -27.31
N THR A 210 21.72 -5.85 -27.61
CA THR A 210 20.75 -6.49 -26.72
C THR A 210 21.15 -7.94 -26.42
N LYS A 211 21.53 -8.71 -27.45
CA LYS A 211 21.96 -10.11 -27.30
C LYS A 211 23.27 -10.23 -26.49
N GLY A 212 24.20 -9.30 -26.69
CA GLY A 212 25.44 -9.21 -25.91
C GLY A 212 25.17 -8.95 -24.43
N LEU A 213 24.26 -8.00 -24.14
CA LEU A 213 23.83 -7.67 -22.79
C LEU A 213 23.16 -8.86 -22.09
N MET A 214 22.27 -9.58 -22.78
CA MET A 214 21.63 -10.79 -22.23
C MET A 214 22.65 -11.87 -21.89
N ARG A 215 23.63 -12.11 -22.76
CA ARG A 215 24.72 -13.05 -22.49
C ARG A 215 25.55 -12.64 -21.28
N ALA A 216 25.84 -11.34 -21.12
CA ALA A 216 26.57 -10.83 -19.96
C ALA A 216 25.80 -11.08 -18.65
N VAL A 217 24.47 -10.91 -18.66
CA VAL A 217 23.60 -11.22 -17.50
C VAL A 217 23.55 -12.73 -17.23
N GLU A 218 23.47 -13.56 -18.27
CA GLU A 218 23.43 -15.03 -18.13
C GLU A 218 24.74 -15.61 -17.60
N ILE A 219 25.88 -15.10 -18.05
CA ILE A 219 27.21 -15.62 -17.72
C ILE A 219 27.76 -15.00 -16.42
N GLY A 220 27.64 -13.68 -16.28
CA GLY A 220 28.23 -12.91 -15.17
C GLY A 220 27.25 -12.55 -14.05
N GLY A 221 25.98 -12.94 -14.16
CA GLY A 221 24.94 -12.54 -13.23
C GLY A 221 24.49 -11.08 -13.40
N ILE A 222 23.55 -10.63 -12.56
CA ILE A 222 22.94 -9.30 -12.67
C ILE A 222 23.92 -8.15 -12.35
N ASP A 223 24.99 -8.43 -11.60
CA ASP A 223 26.00 -7.43 -11.24
C ASP A 223 27.02 -7.14 -12.35
N SER A 224 27.10 -7.98 -13.39
CA SER A 224 28.04 -7.78 -14.51
C SER A 224 27.66 -6.62 -15.42
N VAL A 225 26.39 -6.23 -15.42
CA VAL A 225 25.83 -5.21 -16.31
C VAL A 225 25.51 -3.95 -15.52
N MET A 226 25.85 -2.78 -16.05
CA MET A 226 25.55 -1.50 -15.40
C MET A 226 24.15 -0.99 -15.75
N GLU A 227 23.52 -0.23 -14.85
CA GLU A 227 22.16 0.28 -15.07
C GLU A 227 22.08 1.17 -16.32
N TRP A 228 23.08 2.00 -16.56
CA TRP A 228 23.11 2.90 -17.74
C TRP A 228 23.17 2.12 -19.07
N GLU A 229 23.82 0.97 -19.12
CA GLU A 229 23.89 0.11 -20.33
C GLU A 229 22.51 -0.46 -20.66
N VAL A 230 21.78 -0.87 -19.63
CA VAL A 230 20.39 -1.35 -19.74
C VAL A 230 19.49 -0.21 -20.22
N ASP A 231 19.69 1.00 -19.70
CA ASP A 231 18.88 2.17 -20.02
C ASP A 231 19.07 2.62 -21.44
N GLU A 232 20.32 2.60 -21.91
CA GLU A 232 20.64 2.86 -23.30
C GLU A 232 19.97 1.84 -24.21
N VAL A 233 20.16 0.54 -23.96
CA VAL A 233 19.52 -0.51 -24.76
C VAL A 233 18.00 -0.37 -24.73
N LEU A 234 17.38 -0.10 -23.59
CA LEU A 234 15.93 0.11 -23.48
C LEU A 234 15.46 1.34 -24.26
N ASN A 235 16.21 2.44 -24.24
CA ASN A 235 15.87 3.65 -24.98
C ASN A 235 15.87 3.41 -26.51
N TRP A 236 16.78 2.58 -27.00
CA TRP A 236 16.85 2.20 -28.41
C TRP A 236 15.84 1.10 -28.80
N THR A 237 15.47 0.22 -27.87
CA THR A 237 14.68 -0.99 -28.12
C THR A 237 13.20 -0.92 -27.75
N ASN A 238 12.75 0.07 -26.99
CA ASN A 238 11.37 0.07 -26.50
C ASN A 238 10.67 1.42 -26.69
N THR A 239 9.40 1.36 -27.08
CA THR A 239 8.47 2.50 -27.03
C THR A 239 7.98 2.74 -25.59
N LEU A 240 7.91 1.71 -24.74
CA LEU A 240 7.56 1.81 -23.33
C LEU A 240 8.77 2.08 -22.43
N ASN A 241 8.69 3.16 -21.66
CA ASN A 241 9.64 3.48 -20.60
C ASN A 241 9.33 2.64 -19.34
N PHE A 242 10.32 1.91 -18.81
CA PHE A 242 10.18 1.10 -17.59
C PHE A 242 9.69 1.94 -16.40
N ASP A 243 10.27 3.13 -16.23
CA ASP A 243 9.96 3.99 -15.10
C ASP A 243 8.54 4.54 -15.19
N GLU A 244 8.10 4.89 -16.40
CA GLU A 244 6.72 5.30 -16.68
C GLU A 244 5.74 4.14 -16.44
N TYR A 245 6.09 2.94 -16.92
CA TYR A 245 5.30 1.73 -16.69
C TYR A 245 5.11 1.45 -15.18
N ILE A 246 6.21 1.52 -14.41
CA ILE A 246 6.16 1.32 -12.96
C ILE A 246 5.38 2.43 -12.26
N ALA A 247 5.52 3.69 -12.70
CA ALA A 247 4.76 4.81 -12.16
C ALA A 247 3.26 4.61 -12.39
N ASN A 248 2.85 4.35 -13.63
CA ASN A 248 1.47 4.06 -13.98
C ASN A 248 0.94 2.85 -13.20
N TRP A 249 1.71 1.76 -13.11
CA TRP A 249 1.30 0.60 -12.32
C TRP A 249 1.10 0.95 -10.83
N LYS A 250 1.97 1.75 -10.23
CA LYS A 250 1.78 2.20 -8.83
C LYS A 250 0.51 3.05 -8.65
N GLU A 251 0.06 3.74 -9.69
CA GLU A 251 -1.15 4.58 -9.65
C GLU A 251 -2.45 3.80 -9.84
N ILE A 252 -2.40 2.64 -10.48
CA ILE A 252 -3.59 1.81 -10.68
C ILE A 252 -4.15 1.36 -9.34
N ALA A 253 -5.48 1.49 -9.21
CA ALA A 253 -6.27 1.06 -8.06
C ALA A 253 -5.88 1.74 -6.74
N THR A 254 -5.53 3.02 -6.81
CA THR A 254 -5.08 3.84 -5.68
C THR A 254 -6.09 4.96 -5.39
N SER A 255 -6.43 5.17 -4.12
CA SER A 255 -7.27 6.28 -3.67
C SER A 255 -6.59 7.63 -3.89
N ASN A 256 -7.32 8.74 -3.70
CA ASN A 256 -6.67 10.04 -3.59
C ASN A 256 -5.79 10.10 -2.32
N SER A 257 -4.87 11.05 -2.27
CA SER A 257 -4.08 11.32 -1.06
C SER A 257 -4.94 12.03 -0.01
N SER A 258 -4.81 11.64 1.26
CA SER A 258 -5.48 12.32 2.39
C SER A 258 -5.03 13.77 2.55
N ALA A 259 -3.86 14.14 2.01
CA ALA A 259 -3.40 15.52 1.98
C ALA A 259 -4.28 16.44 1.10
N ASN A 260 -5.01 15.87 0.15
CA ASN A 260 -5.94 16.61 -0.71
C ASN A 260 -7.32 16.80 -0.06
N PHE A 261 -7.50 16.34 1.19
CA PHE A 261 -8.71 16.56 1.95
C PHE A 261 -8.87 18.05 2.23
N LYS A 262 -9.88 18.67 1.59
CA LYS A 262 -10.36 19.99 1.99
C LYS A 262 -11.22 19.76 3.22
N SER A 263 -10.69 20.05 4.41
CA SER A 263 -11.56 20.20 5.58
C SER A 263 -12.59 21.27 5.27
N PHE A 264 -13.81 21.09 5.78
CA PHE A 264 -14.81 22.16 5.75
C PHE A 264 -14.14 23.46 6.19
N PRO A 265 -14.36 24.59 5.49
CA PRO A 265 -13.90 25.88 5.98
C PRO A 265 -14.44 26.01 7.39
N PHE A 266 -13.55 26.10 8.36
CA PHE A 266 -13.94 26.51 9.70
C PHE A 266 -14.37 27.96 9.52
N GLU A 267 -15.66 28.21 9.31
CA GLU A 267 -16.20 29.55 9.40
C GLU A 267 -15.88 30.00 10.82
N GLN A 268 -14.86 30.85 10.91
CA GLN A 268 -14.46 31.48 12.14
C GLN A 268 -15.69 32.24 12.60
N ALA A 269 -16.43 31.69 13.57
CA ALA A 269 -17.58 32.33 14.16
C ALA A 269 -17.13 33.75 14.49
N ARG A 270 -17.71 34.75 13.80
CA ARG A 270 -17.40 36.16 14.02
C ARG A 270 -17.46 36.39 15.51
N LYS A 271 -16.30 36.60 16.14
CA LYS A 271 -16.23 37.02 17.53
C LYS A 271 -17.03 38.31 17.60
N ARG A 272 -18.26 38.24 18.13
CA ARG A 272 -18.89 39.44 18.69
C ARG A 272 -17.96 39.82 19.84
N GLY A 273 -17.17 40.89 19.63
CA GLY A 273 -16.46 41.53 20.71
C GLY A 273 -17.52 42.02 21.69
N TYR A 274 -17.65 41.31 22.81
CA TYR A 274 -18.19 41.94 24.00
C TYR A 274 -17.02 42.71 24.59
N ASP A 275 -17.05 44.03 24.40
CA ASP A 275 -16.23 44.95 25.18
C ASP A 275 -16.67 44.79 26.64
N CYS A 276 -15.94 43.97 27.40
CA CYS A 276 -16.09 43.94 28.84
C CYS A 276 -15.32 45.16 29.35
N ALA A 277 -16.06 46.23 29.67
CA ALA A 277 -15.49 47.38 30.36
C ALA A 277 -14.89 46.92 31.69
N ASP A 278 -13.61 47.28 31.91
CA ASP A 278 -12.91 47.14 33.18
C ASP A 278 -13.73 47.81 34.29
N ILE A 279 -14.36 47.00 35.15
CA ILE A 279 -14.86 47.46 36.43
C ILE A 279 -13.71 47.21 37.42
N SER A 280 -13.08 48.31 37.81
CA SER A 280 -12.04 48.40 38.82
C SER A 280 -12.40 47.63 40.09
N GLU A 281 -11.48 46.77 40.53
CA GLU A 281 -11.46 46.17 41.85
C GLU A 281 -11.34 47.26 42.92
N GLU A 282 -12.44 47.59 43.59
CA GLU A 282 -12.37 48.28 44.87
C GLU A 282 -13.35 47.66 45.87
N LYS A 283 -12.76 47.17 46.96
CA LYS A 283 -13.34 46.75 48.25
C LYS A 283 -13.85 45.31 48.36
N LEU A 284 -12.88 44.46 48.74
CA LEU A 284 -13.07 43.39 49.72
C LEU A 284 -13.92 43.88 50.90
N GLY A 285 -14.99 43.15 51.19
CA GLY A 285 -15.79 43.32 52.40
C GLY A 285 -16.84 42.21 52.49
N ILE A 286 -16.45 41.06 53.03
CA ILE A 286 -17.37 40.00 53.48
C ILE A 286 -18.13 40.54 54.71
N PRO A 287 -19.46 40.31 54.77
CA PRO A 287 -19.96 39.51 55.89
C PRO A 287 -20.92 38.40 55.44
N GLU A 288 -20.80 37.27 56.12
CA GLU A 288 -21.77 36.17 56.17
C GLU A 288 -23.15 36.67 56.63
N ASP A 289 -24.24 36.18 56.02
CA ASP A 289 -25.31 35.49 56.74
C ASP A 289 -26.40 34.93 55.81
N THR A 290 -26.55 33.61 55.91
CA THR A 290 -27.76 32.78 56.05
C THR A 290 -29.11 33.18 55.39
N LEU A 291 -29.70 32.15 54.74
CA LEU A 291 -31.14 31.83 54.55
C LEU A 291 -31.74 31.95 53.12
N ASP A 292 -31.96 30.74 52.55
CA ASP A 292 -33.23 30.21 52.03
C ASP A 292 -33.82 30.72 50.69
N GLY A 293 -34.39 29.79 49.92
CA GLY A 293 -35.26 30.12 48.78
C GLY A 293 -34.96 29.41 47.46
N SER A 294 -35.50 28.20 47.32
CA SER A 294 -35.63 27.45 46.06
C SER A 294 -36.33 28.24 44.95
N PHE A 295 -35.82 28.19 43.71
CA PHE A 295 -36.67 28.15 42.52
C PHE A 295 -36.11 27.15 41.49
N TYR A 296 -36.90 26.10 41.27
CA TYR A 296 -36.74 25.11 40.22
C TYR A 296 -36.99 25.75 38.86
N GLU A 297 -36.15 25.47 37.87
CA GLU A 297 -36.60 25.31 36.49
C GLU A 297 -35.70 24.31 35.75
N LYS A 298 -36.26 23.12 35.47
CA LYS A 298 -35.65 22.07 34.65
C LYS A 298 -35.84 22.43 33.17
N PRO A 299 -34.80 22.33 32.31
CA PRO A 299 -35.00 22.42 30.87
C PRO A 299 -35.64 21.14 30.32
N ASN A 300 -36.77 21.31 29.64
CA ASN A 300 -37.54 20.28 28.94
C ASN A 300 -36.73 19.66 27.79
N PHE A 301 -36.39 18.37 27.89
CA PHE A 301 -36.00 17.55 26.74
C PHE A 301 -37.17 16.62 26.36
N PRO A 302 -37.69 16.66 25.13
CA PRO A 302 -38.68 15.71 24.69
C PRO A 302 -38.03 14.33 24.53
N ARG A 303 -38.42 13.39 25.41
CA ARG A 303 -38.11 11.96 25.27
C ARG A 303 -39.00 11.37 24.18
N LEU A 304 -38.38 10.77 23.18
CA LEU A 304 -39.04 9.87 22.24
C LEU A 304 -39.43 8.58 22.98
N SER A 305 -40.72 8.27 23.00
CA SER A 305 -41.30 7.03 23.50
C SER A 305 -41.05 5.87 22.54
N PRO A 306 -40.59 4.70 23.02
CA PRO A 306 -40.73 3.44 22.30
C PRO A 306 -41.90 2.65 22.92
N ASP A 307 -42.94 2.38 22.14
CA ASP A 307 -43.92 1.35 22.51
C ASP A 307 -43.98 0.26 21.44
N LEU A 308 -43.84 -0.97 21.92
CA LEU A 308 -44.11 -2.24 21.25
C LEU A 308 -45.65 -2.38 21.03
N THR A 309 -46.26 -3.21 20.18
CA THR A 309 -46.24 -4.69 20.05
C THR A 309 -47.35 -5.09 19.04
N TYR A 310 -47.15 -6.18 18.28
CA TYR A 310 -48.10 -7.21 17.75
C TYR A 310 -49.46 -6.91 17.05
N GLY A 311 -49.70 -7.69 15.97
CA GLY A 311 -50.99 -8.11 15.37
C GLY A 311 -51.42 -7.27 14.16
N VAL A 312 -51.65 -7.79 12.95
CA VAL A 312 -52.12 -9.09 12.44
C VAL A 312 -51.37 -9.43 11.15
#